data_AF-A0A3A5V6D6-F1
#
_entry.id   AF-A0A3A5V6D6-F1
#
_cell.length_a   1.000
_cell.length_b   1.000
_cell.length_c   1.000
_cell.angle_alpha   90.00
_cell.angle_beta   90.00
_cell.angle_gamma   90.00
#
_symmetry.space_group_name_H-M   'P 1'
#
loop_
_entity.id
_entity.type
_entity.pdbx_description
1 polymer ?
#
loop_
_entity_poly.entity_id
_entity_poly.type
_entity_poly.pdbx_seq_one_letter_code
_entity_poly.pdbx_strand_id
1 'polypeptide(L)'
;MYSDARLDVSHGEENYEILLRLNHTAAPNHADNFRSHILQGNYDGVDFHRIIDDFMIQGGDFENRDGTGGFAANWYGWCNGVPIPIGECSEENYTVPDEVD
;
A
#
# COMPACT_ATOMS: atom_id res chain seq x y z
N MET A 1 -12.77 -1.36 -14.21
CA MET A 1 -11.46 -1.86 -14.67
C MET A 1 -10.83 -2.58 -13.49
N TYR A 2 -10.22 -3.74 -13.71
CA TYR A 2 -9.58 -4.53 -12.65
C TYR A 2 -8.16 -4.89 -13.07
N SER A 3 -7.27 -5.02 -12.10
CA SER A 3 -5.97 -5.67 -12.25
C SER A 3 -5.78 -6.68 -11.13
N ASP A 4 -4.95 -7.69 -11.37
CA ASP A 4 -4.59 -8.65 -10.34
C ASP A 4 -3.19 -8.32 -9.77
N ALA A 5 -3.02 -8.52 -8.48
CA ALA A 5 -1.77 -8.39 -7.73
C ALA A 5 -1.50 -9.71 -7.01
N ARG A 6 -0.30 -10.25 -7.19
CA ARG A 6 0.14 -11.49 -6.58
C ARG A 6 1.16 -11.18 -5.49
N LEU A 7 0.95 -11.73 -4.31
CA LEU A 7 1.89 -11.67 -3.20
C LEU A 7 2.35 -13.09 -2.88
N ASP A 8 3.65 -13.32 -2.98
CA ASP A 8 4.28 -14.55 -2.49
C ASP A 8 4.69 -14.32 -1.03
N VAL A 9 4.15 -15.13 -0.12
CA VAL A 9 4.27 -14.96 1.33
C VAL A 9 4.95 -16.17 1.94
N SER A 10 5.99 -15.95 2.73
CA SER A 10 6.64 -17.01 3.51
C SER A 10 6.21 -16.96 4.98
N HIS A 11 6.04 -18.13 5.59
CA HIS A 11 5.82 -18.26 7.02
C HIS A 11 6.54 -19.52 7.54
N GLY A 12 7.62 -19.30 8.30
CA GLY A 12 8.53 -20.40 8.66
C GLY A 12 9.19 -21.01 7.42
N GLU A 13 9.01 -22.30 7.22
CA GLU A 13 9.53 -23.03 6.05
C GLU A 13 8.51 -23.12 4.90
N GLU A 14 7.27 -22.68 5.14
CA GLU A 14 6.17 -22.79 4.18
C GLU A 14 6.04 -21.53 3.33
N ASN A 15 5.54 -21.70 2.10
CA ASN A 15 5.29 -20.63 1.15
C ASN A 15 3.83 -20.66 0.68
N TYR A 16 3.23 -19.47 0.59
CA TYR A 16 1.84 -19.24 0.24
C TYR A 16 1.76 -18.20 -0.87
N GLU A 17 0.68 -18.26 -1.64
CA GLU A 17 0.38 -17.28 -2.67
C GLU A 17 -0.97 -16.63 -2.37
N ILE A 18 -1.00 -15.30 -2.36
CA ILE A 18 -2.22 -14.51 -2.22
C ILE A 18 -2.46 -13.78 -3.55
N LEU A 19 -3.61 -14.03 -4.16
CA LEU A 19 -4.06 -13.31 -5.34
C LEU A 19 -5.13 -12.27 -4.95
N LEU A 20 -4.81 -11.01 -5.17
CA LEU A 20 -5.68 -9.86 -4.92
C LEU A 20 -6.20 -9.30 -6.24
N ARG A 21 -7.47 -8.94 -6.29
CA ARG A 21 -8.05 -8.21 -7.42
C ARG A 21 -8.31 -6.76 -7.02
N LEU A 22 -7.67 -5.83 -7.71
CA LEU A 22 -7.75 -4.39 -7.46
C LEU A 22 -8.85 -3.75 -8.31
N ASN A 23 -9.78 -3.04 -7.68
CA ASN A 23 -10.92 -2.40 -8.35
C ASN A 23 -10.64 -0.93 -8.67
N HIS A 24 -10.06 -0.69 -9.85
CA HIS A 24 -9.74 0.65 -10.35
C HIS A 24 -10.96 1.51 -10.66
N THR A 25 -12.15 0.94 -10.72
CA THR A 25 -13.38 1.73 -10.92
C THR A 25 -13.93 2.27 -9.62
N ALA A 26 -13.81 1.53 -8.52
CA ALA A 26 -14.32 1.97 -7.22
C ALA A 26 -13.32 2.86 -6.47
N ALA A 27 -12.02 2.59 -6.62
CA ALA A 27 -10.97 3.32 -5.92
C ALA A 27 -9.72 3.44 -6.82
N PRO A 28 -9.76 4.28 -7.87
CA PRO A 28 -8.69 4.36 -8.87
C PRO A 28 -7.33 4.71 -8.25
N ASN A 29 -7.26 5.74 -7.40
CA ASN A 29 -5.99 6.17 -6.82
C ASN A 29 -5.45 5.14 -5.83
N HIS A 30 -6.30 4.53 -5.00
CA HIS A 30 -5.84 3.49 -4.06
C HIS A 30 -5.37 2.22 -4.77
N ALA A 31 -6.10 1.78 -5.80
CA ALA A 31 -5.75 0.60 -6.59
C ALA A 31 -4.43 0.82 -7.35
N ASP A 32 -4.24 2.00 -7.96
CA ASP A 32 -2.99 2.35 -8.63
C ASP A 32 -1.83 2.53 -7.64
N ASN A 33 -2.07 3.11 -6.46
CA ASN A 33 -1.05 3.26 -5.43
C ASN A 33 -0.50 1.90 -4.98
N PHE A 34 -1.40 0.97 -4.66
CA PHE A 34 -1.04 -0.39 -4.28
C PHE A 34 -0.27 -1.12 -5.40
N ARG A 35 -0.74 -0.98 -6.64
CA ARG A 35 -0.07 -1.54 -7.81
C ARG A 35 1.32 -0.95 -8.01
N SER A 36 1.50 0.36 -7.83
CA SER A 36 2.79 1.03 -7.95
C SER A 36 3.79 0.51 -6.92
N HIS A 37 3.41 0.36 -5.65
CA HIS A 37 4.32 -0.20 -4.64
C HIS A 37 4.81 -1.61 -4.99
N ILE A 38 3.92 -2.46 -5.53
CA ILE A 38 4.32 -3.80 -6.00
C ILE A 38 5.33 -3.71 -7.13
N LEU A 39 5.07 -2.86 -8.14
CA LEU A 39 5.97 -2.72 -9.29
C LEU A 39 7.34 -2.12 -8.91
N GLN A 40 7.38 -1.32 -7.85
CA GLN A 40 8.61 -0.75 -7.30
C GLN A 40 9.35 -1.74 -6.38
N GLY A 41 8.73 -2.86 -5.99
CA GLY A 41 9.30 -3.83 -5.05
C GLY A 41 9.26 -3.38 -3.59
N ASN A 42 8.49 -2.33 -3.25
CA ASN A 42 8.49 -1.78 -1.89
C ASN A 42 7.94 -2.78 -0.86
N TYR A 43 7.08 -3.71 -1.28
CA TYR A 43 6.54 -4.74 -0.39
C TYR A 43 7.40 -6.00 -0.31
N ASP A 44 8.50 -6.09 -1.05
CA ASP A 44 9.38 -7.25 -1.02
C ASP A 44 10.13 -7.33 0.31
N GLY A 45 10.00 -8.47 0.98
CA GLY A 45 10.63 -8.71 2.29
C GLY A 45 10.09 -7.82 3.42
N VAL A 46 8.87 -7.28 3.25
CA VAL A 46 8.13 -6.55 4.30
C VAL A 46 7.25 -7.53 5.07
N ASP A 47 7.34 -7.46 6.40
CA ASP A 47 6.61 -8.35 7.28
C ASP A 47 5.15 -7.88 7.51
N PHE A 48 4.28 -8.82 7.82
CA PHE A 48 2.98 -8.51 8.43
C PHE A 48 3.20 -8.15 9.90
N HIS A 49 3.37 -6.87 10.20
CA HIS A 49 3.66 -6.39 11.55
C HIS A 49 2.47 -6.51 12.52
N ARG A 50 1.26 -6.78 12.02
CA ARG A 50 0.07 -6.96 12.88
C ARG A 50 -0.84 -8.08 12.34
N ILE A 51 -1.04 -9.10 13.16
CA ILE A 51 -1.87 -10.28 12.88
C ILE A 51 -2.84 -10.44 14.05
N ILE A 52 -4.15 -10.46 13.76
CA ILE A 52 -5.20 -10.64 14.75
C ILE A 52 -6.10 -11.78 14.29
N ASP A 53 -6.10 -12.87 15.06
CA ASP A 53 -6.89 -14.06 14.80
C ASP A 53 -8.38 -13.72 14.63
N ASP A 54 -9.02 -14.35 13.65
CA ASP A 54 -10.43 -14.14 13.28
C ASP A 54 -10.81 -12.69 12.93
N PHE A 55 -9.83 -11.84 12.60
CA PHE A 55 -10.08 -10.46 12.20
C PHE A 55 -9.33 -10.07 10.93
N MET A 56 -8.00 -9.90 11.01
CA MET A 56 -7.23 -9.35 9.87
C MET A 56 -5.72 -9.61 9.99
N ILE A 57 -5.05 -9.44 8.86
CA ILE A 57 -3.60 -9.27 8.76
C ILE A 57 -3.31 -7.88 8.17
N GLN A 58 -2.28 -7.22 8.69
CA GLN A 58 -1.85 -5.90 8.25
C GLN A 58 -0.32 -5.90 8.07
N GLY A 59 0.10 -5.33 6.94
CA GLY A 59 1.49 -5.17 6.54
C GLY A 59 1.64 -3.91 5.69
N GLY A 60 2.66 -3.86 4.83
CA GLY A 60 2.85 -2.77 3.88
C GLY A 60 3.60 -1.55 4.41
N ASP A 61 4.04 -1.55 5.68
CA ASP A 61 5.01 -0.57 6.19
C ASP A 61 6.42 -1.00 5.78
N PHE A 62 6.90 -0.44 4.68
CA PHE A 62 8.20 -0.75 4.11
C PHE A 62 9.35 0.10 4.68
N GLU A 63 9.03 1.14 5.46
CA GLU A 63 10.04 2.04 6.05
C GLU A 63 10.50 1.53 7.41
N ASN A 64 9.55 1.34 8.33
CA ASN A 64 9.84 1.04 9.74
C ASN A 64 9.49 -0.39 10.12
N ARG A 65 8.63 -1.04 9.32
CA ARG A 65 8.16 -2.43 9.54
C ARG A 65 7.44 -2.65 10.88
N ASP A 66 6.92 -1.59 11.48
CA ASP A 66 6.25 -1.62 12.79
C ASP A 66 4.84 -1.00 12.78
N GLY A 67 4.41 -0.51 11.62
CA GLY A 67 3.12 0.14 11.39
C GLY A 67 3.14 1.65 11.58
N THR A 68 4.31 2.26 11.79
CA THR A 68 4.45 3.72 11.94
C THR A 68 4.92 4.44 10.68
N GLY A 69 5.32 3.70 9.65
CA GLY A 69 5.75 4.23 8.36
C GLY A 69 4.85 3.83 7.19
N GLY A 70 5.37 4.07 5.99
CA GLY A 70 4.69 3.89 4.72
C GLY A 70 4.07 5.19 4.23
N PHE A 71 4.29 5.46 2.95
CA PHE A 71 3.75 6.63 2.23
C PHE A 71 3.21 6.22 0.86
N ALA A 72 2.47 7.10 0.20
CA ALA A 72 1.93 6.83 -1.12
C ALA A 72 3.03 6.75 -2.20
N ALA A 73 2.96 5.74 -3.07
CA ALA A 73 3.91 5.49 -4.15
C ALA A 73 3.98 6.61 -5.20
N ASN A 74 2.93 7.42 -5.32
CA ASN A 74 2.82 8.49 -6.31
C ASN A 74 2.30 9.78 -5.65
N TRP A 75 2.57 10.92 -6.30
CA TRP A 75 2.00 12.20 -5.91
C TRP A 75 0.54 12.32 -6.36
N TYR A 76 -0.38 12.41 -5.40
CA TYR A 76 -1.82 12.59 -5.66
C TYR A 76 -2.32 14.02 -5.35
N GLY A 77 -1.43 14.97 -5.05
CA GLY A 77 -1.82 16.32 -4.62
C GLY A 77 -1.96 16.47 -3.10
N TRP A 78 -1.67 15.41 -2.33
CA TRP A 78 -1.94 15.34 -0.90
C TRP A 78 -0.68 15.02 -0.10
N CYS A 79 -0.48 15.78 0.96
CA CYS A 79 0.66 15.68 1.87
C CYS A 79 0.13 15.63 3.30
N ASN A 80 0.47 14.60 4.08
CA ASN A 80 -0.01 14.45 5.46
C ASN A 80 -1.54 14.65 5.60
N GLY A 81 -2.30 14.13 4.64
CA GLY A 81 -3.76 14.22 4.64
C GLY A 81 -4.33 15.61 4.33
N VAL A 82 -3.52 16.54 3.80
CA VAL A 82 -4.00 17.85 3.32
C VAL A 82 -3.60 18.11 1.86
N PRO A 83 -4.46 18.78 1.07
CA PRO A 83 -4.13 19.13 -0.30
C PRO A 83 -3.13 20.28 -0.34
N ILE A 84 -2.02 20.12 -1.06
CA ILE A 84 -1.00 21.17 -1.22
C ILE A 84 -0.49 21.25 -2.68
N PRO A 85 0.15 22.37 -3.08
CA PRO A 85 0.77 22.49 -4.40
C PRO A 85 1.91 21.48 -4.63
N ILE A 86 2.17 21.16 -5.91
CA ILE A 86 3.30 20.31 -6.29
C ILE A 86 4.64 20.94 -5.86
N GLY A 87 5.52 20.12 -5.26
CA GLY A 87 6.87 20.54 -4.85
C GLY A 87 6.98 21.09 -3.43
N GLU A 88 5.88 21.14 -2.67
CA GLU A 88 5.87 21.58 -1.26
C GLU A 88 5.80 20.41 -0.25
N CYS A 89 5.92 19.16 -0.72
CA CYS A 89 5.84 17.96 0.11
C CYS A 89 7.06 17.07 -0.13
N SER A 90 7.62 16.50 0.94
CA SER A 90 8.55 15.39 0.83
C SER A 90 7.82 14.08 0.54
N GLU A 91 8.46 13.16 -0.16
CA GLU A 91 7.86 11.89 -0.63
C GLU A 91 7.33 11.03 0.53
N GLU A 92 8.04 11.00 1.65
CA GLU A 92 7.64 10.28 2.86
C GLU A 92 6.35 10.80 3.51
N ASN A 93 5.84 11.94 3.04
CA ASN A 93 4.59 12.53 3.49
C ASN A 93 3.47 12.44 2.43
N TYR A 94 3.71 11.82 1.27
CA TYR A 94 2.69 11.65 0.26
C TYR A 94 1.55 10.79 0.78
N THR A 95 0.32 11.24 0.56
CA THR A 95 -0.90 10.53 0.98
C THR A 95 -1.84 10.38 -0.20
N VAL A 96 -2.67 9.33 -0.17
CA VAL A 96 -3.75 9.14 -1.15
C VAL A 96 -4.98 9.88 -0.63
N PRO A 97 -5.67 10.70 -1.46
CA PRO A 97 -6.92 11.34 -1.06
C PRO A 97 -8.02 10.33 -0.74
N ASP A 98 -9.01 10.77 0.04
CA ASP A 98 -10.27 10.05 0.14
C ASP A 98 -10.96 9.99 -1.24
N GLU A 99 -11.48 8.81 -1.59
CA GLU A 99 -12.17 8.53 -2.85
C GLU A 99 -13.65 8.20 -2.65
N VAL A 100 -14.14 8.30 -1.42
CA VAL A 100 -15.56 8.10 -1.10
C VAL A 100 -16.34 9.37 -1.45
N ASP A 101 -17.40 9.20 -2.26
CA ASP A 101 -18.39 10.25 -2.58
C ASP A 101 -19.32 10.57 -1.40
#